data_AF-A0A7T5R8Z3-F1
#
_entry.id   AF-A0A7T5R8Z3-F1
#
_cell.length_a   1.000
_cell.length_b   1.000
_cell.length_c   1.000
_cell.angle_alpha   90.00
_cell.angle_beta   90.00
_cell.angle_gamma   90.00
#
_symmetry.space_group_name_H-M   'P 1'
#
loop_
_entity.id
_entity.type
_entity.pdbx_description
1 polymer ?
#
loop_
_entity_poly.entity_id
_entity_poly.type
_entity_poly.pdbx_seq_one_letter_code
_entity_poly.pdbx_strand_id
1 'polypeptide(L)' 'MAKVRTTYSLNVETVAKLREAATISKQPMSRLVETSVLEMSKQIIRANGNAPKKTGEESPVSPQALSLIRQLLFRTGVLR' A
#
# COMPACT_ATOMS: atom_id res chain seq x y z
N MET A 1 -2.13 -13.27 -22.50
CA MET A 1 -1.57 -12.54 -21.33
C MET A 1 -0.07 -12.77 -21.29
N ALA A 2 0.75 -11.78 -21.61
CA ALA A 2 2.19 -11.88 -21.39
C ALA A 2 2.49 -11.83 -19.88
N LYS A 3 3.26 -12.79 -19.36
CA LYS A 3 3.66 -12.80 -17.94
C LYS A 3 4.79 -11.78 -17.76
N VAL A 4 4.53 -10.70 -17.03
CA VAL A 4 5.56 -9.73 -16.63
C VAL A 4 6.33 -10.32 -15.46
N ARG A 5 7.66 -10.40 -15.56
CA ARG A 5 8.53 -10.89 -14.49
C ARG A 5 9.02 -9.70 -13.66
N THR A 6 8.70 -9.72 -12.38
CA THR A 6 9.14 -8.70 -11.41
C THR A 6 9.94 -9.37 -10.30
N THR A 7 11.05 -8.75 -9.92
CA THR A 7 11.95 -9.26 -8.87
C THR A 7 11.79 -8.42 -7.62
N TYR A 8 11.73 -9.06 -6.46
CA TYR A 8 11.58 -8.38 -5.17
C TYR A 8 12.79 -8.67 -4.28
N SER A 9 13.24 -7.67 -3.54
CA SER A 9 14.25 -7.84 -2.50
C SER A 9 13.56 -8.10 -1.18
N LEU A 10 13.83 -9.26 -0.58
CA LEU A 10 13.25 -9.70 0.69
C LEU A 10 14.37 -10.10 1.64
N ASN A 11 14.09 -10.06 2.94
CA ASN A 11 15.01 -10.59 3.95
C ASN A 11 15.21 -12.10 3.74
N VAL A 12 16.43 -12.58 3.99
CA VAL A 12 16.85 -13.99 3.83
C VAL A 12 15.94 -14.93 4.62
N GLU A 13 15.57 -14.57 5.85
CA GLU A 13 14.65 -15.38 6.67
C GLU A 13 13.27 -15.52 6.02
N THR A 14 12.75 -14.44 5.44
CA THR A 14 11.45 -14.44 4.74
C THR A 14 11.50 -15.31 3.49
N VAL A 15 12.62 -15.27 2.74
CA VAL A 15 12.83 -16.13 1.57
C VAL A 15 12.87 -17.60 1.98
N ALA A 16 13.52 -17.94 3.10
CA ALA A 16 13.55 -19.30 3.62
C ALA A 16 12.15 -19.83 3.94
N LYS A 17 11.34 -19.04 4.68
CA LYS A 17 9.94 -19.38 5.01
C LYS A 17 9.08 -19.53 3.76
N LEU A 18 9.22 -18.65 2.77
CA LEU A 18 8.48 -18.74 1.50
C LEU A 18 8.87 -19.98 0.70
N ARG A 19 10.15 -20.36 0.70
CA ARG A 19 10.63 -21.57 0.04
C ARG A 19 10.09 -22.81 0.72
N GLU A 20 10.11 -22.87 2.04
CA GLU A 20 9.54 -23.99 2.80
C GLU A 20 8.04 -24.14 2.54
N ALA A 21 7.29 -23.04 2.59
CA ALA A 21 5.86 -23.03 2.26
C ALA A 21 5.58 -23.47 0.82
N ALA A 22 6.42 -23.07 -0.15
CA ALA A 22 6.33 -23.51 -1.53
C ALA A 22 6.50 -25.03 -1.67
N THR A 23 7.47 -25.59 -0.95
CA THR A 23 7.70 -27.05 -0.90
C THR A 23 6.50 -27.78 -0.31
N ILE A 24 6.01 -27.33 0.85
CA ILE A 24 4.87 -27.97 1.56
C ILE A 24 3.61 -27.93 0.70
N SER A 25 3.30 -26.77 0.11
CA SER A 25 2.11 -26.57 -0.70
C SER A 25 2.22 -27.14 -2.12
N LYS A 26 3.42 -27.60 -2.53
CA LYS A 26 3.74 -28.02 -3.91
C LYS A 26 3.37 -26.95 -4.95
N GLN A 27 3.53 -25.69 -4.60
CA GLN A 27 3.24 -24.53 -5.45
C GLN A 27 4.49 -23.69 -5.69
N PRO A 28 4.60 -23.01 -6.84
CA PRO A 28 5.72 -22.10 -7.07
C PRO A 28 5.63 -20.89 -6.13
N MET A 29 6.79 -20.41 -5.64
CA MET A 29 6.85 -19.25 -4.73
C MET A 29 6.14 -18.02 -5.29
N SER A 30 6.18 -17.79 -6.60
CA SER A 30 5.47 -16.66 -7.24
C SER A 30 3.97 -16.71 -7.00
N ARG A 31 3.37 -17.91 -7.01
CA ARG A 31 1.94 -18.11 -6.77
C ARG A 31 1.57 -17.83 -5.32
N LEU A 32 2.42 -18.24 -4.38
CA LEU A 32 2.24 -17.93 -2.96
C LEU A 32 2.32 -16.42 -2.73
N VAL A 33 3.32 -15.75 -3.29
CA VAL A 33 3.47 -14.28 -3.18
C VAL A 33 2.28 -13.56 -3.80
N GLU A 34 1.84 -13.93 -5.01
CA GLU A 34 0.64 -13.37 -5.65
C GLU A 34 -0.59 -13.50 -4.75
N THR A 35 -0.80 -14.68 -4.17
CA THR A 35 -1.95 -14.96 -3.30
C THR A 35 -1.89 -14.14 -2.02
N SER A 36 -0.73 -14.07 -1.37
CA SER A 36 -0.53 -13.28 -0.15
C SER A 36 -0.75 -11.79 -0.40
N VAL A 37 -0.23 -11.24 -1.50
CA VAL A 37 -0.44 -9.84 -1.87
C VAL A 37 -1.92 -9.57 -2.18
N LEU A 38 -2.60 -10.49 -2.88
CA LEU A 38 -4.02 -10.36 -3.16
C LEU A 38 -4.87 -10.38 -1.89
N GLU A 39 -4.58 -11.27 -0.94
CA GLU A 39 -5.31 -11.31 0.34
C GLU A 39 -5.02 -10.07 1.19
N MET A 40 -3.78 -9.62 1.25
CA MET A 40 -3.41 -8.40 1.98
C MET A 40 -4.07 -7.16 1.37
N SER A 41 -4.09 -7.03 0.04
CA SER A 41 -4.76 -5.92 -0.63
C SER A 41 -6.27 -5.93 -0.38
N LYS A 42 -6.93 -7.09 -0.39
CA LYS A 42 -8.34 -7.20 0.02
C LYS A 42 -8.56 -6.75 1.46
N GLN A 43 -7.68 -7.13 2.38
CA GLN A 43 -7.77 -6.71 3.78
C GLN A 43 -7.60 -5.19 3.93
N ILE A 44 -6.63 -4.59 3.23
CA ILE A 44 -6.43 -3.14 3.21
C ILE A 44 -7.66 -2.43 2.63
N ILE A 45 -8.21 -2.92 1.51
CA ILE A 45 -9.43 -2.35 0.91
C ILE A 45 -10.62 -2.49 1.86
N ARG A 46 -10.78 -3.62 2.54
CA ARG A 46 -11.85 -3.80 3.54
C ARG A 46 -11.65 -2.88 4.75
N ALA A 47 -10.43 -2.78 5.27
CA ALA A 47 -10.11 -1.88 6.38
C ALA A 47 -10.34 -0.41 6.00
N ASN A 48 -9.97 -0.01 4.79
CA ASN A 48 -10.24 1.33 4.26
C ASN A 48 -11.72 1.54 3.91
N GLY A 49 -12.42 0.52 3.46
CA GLY A 49 -13.87 0.54 3.19
C GLY A 49 -14.73 0.52 4.45
N ASN A 50 -14.15 0.08 5.58
CA ASN A 50 -14.75 0.07 6.91
C ASN A 50 -14.15 1.16 7.81
N ALA A 51 -13.29 2.04 7.28
CA ALA A 51 -12.95 3.28 7.95
C ALA A 51 -14.25 4.07 8.06
N PRO A 52 -14.67 4.51 9.26
CA PRO A 52 -15.92 5.22 9.42
C PRO A 52 -15.90 6.41 8.46
N LYS A 53 -16.81 6.41 7.47
CA LYS A 53 -17.06 7.60 6.68
C LYS A 53 -17.43 8.67 7.68
N LYS A 54 -16.54 9.64 7.88
CA LYS A 54 -16.89 10.87 8.60
C LYS A 54 -18.17 11.37 7.95
N THR A 55 -19.24 11.32 8.73
CA THR A 55 -20.48 12.05 8.56
C THR A 55 -20.18 13.45 8.03
N GLY A 56 -21.01 13.92 7.11
CA GLY A 56 -20.89 15.23 6.48
C GLY A 56 -20.77 16.36 7.49
N GLU A 57 -19.53 16.68 7.83
CA GLU A 57 -19.12 17.87 8.55
C GLU A 57 -17.84 18.30 7.85
N GLU A 58 -17.92 19.38 7.08
CA GLU A 58 -16.76 20.10 6.56
C GLU A 58 -15.89 20.43 7.76
N SER A 59 -14.95 19.54 8.10
CA SER A 59 -13.92 19.82 9.08
C SER A 59 -13.24 21.09 8.57
N PRO A 60 -13.30 22.21 9.30
CA PRO A 60 -12.65 23.44 8.85
C PRO A 60 -11.20 23.05 8.62
N VAL A 61 -10.72 23.25 7.39
CA VAL A 61 -9.33 22.95 7.04
C VAL A 61 -8.49 23.56 8.15
N SER A 62 -7.79 22.71 8.90
CA SER A 62 -7.11 23.16 10.10
C SER A 62 -6.22 24.35 9.69
N PRO A 63 -6.21 25.48 10.44
CA PRO A 63 -5.44 26.66 10.03
C PRO A 63 -3.97 26.36 9.70
N GLN A 64 -3.44 25.30 10.33
CA GLN A 64 -2.12 24.74 10.04
C GLN A 64 -2.01 24.09 8.64
N ALA A 65 -3.02 23.33 8.19
CA ALA A 65 -3.06 22.76 6.85
C ALA A 65 -3.11 23.86 5.77
N LEU A 66 -3.88 24.93 6.00
CA LEU A 66 -3.90 26.11 5.12
C LEU A 66 -2.54 26.81 5.08
N SER A 67 -1.86 26.96 6.22
CA SER A 67 -0.52 27.52 6.29
C SER A 67 0.51 26.68 5.53
N LEU A 68 0.46 25.35 5.68
CA LEU A 68 1.36 24.43 4.98
C LEU A 68 1.14 24.47 3.47
N ILE A 69 -0.11 24.49 3.02
CA ILE A 69 -0.46 24.60 1.59
C ILE A 69 0.10 25.92 1.04
N ARG A 70 -0.09 27.05 1.73
CA ARG A 70 0.48 28.34 1.30
C ARG A 70 2.00 28.28 1.21
N GLN A 71 2.70 27.80 2.25
CA GLN A 71 4.17 27.69 2.22
C GLN A 71 4.67 26.82 1.07
N LEU A 72 3.97 25.72 0.77
CA LEU A 72 4.32 24.86 -0.35
C LEU A 72 4.16 25.60 -1.68
N LEU A 73 3.06 26.33 -1.88
CA LEU A 73 2.80 27.10 -3.10
C LEU A 73 3.80 28.25 -3.30
N PHE A 74 4.23 28.92 -2.22
CA PHE A 74 5.31 29.92 -2.29
C PHE A 74 6.66 29.28 -2.61
N ARG A 75 6.96 28.11 -2.02
CA ARG A 75 8.22 27.39 -2.29
C ARG A 75 8.30 26.86 -3.72
N THR A 76 7.18 26.46 -4.31
CA THR A 76 7.12 25.98 -5.69
C THR A 76 6.93 27.09 -6.71
N GLY A 77 6.85 28.36 -6.29
CA GLY A 77 6.68 29.52 -7.16
C GLY A 77 5.30 29.61 -7.83
N VAL A 78 4.32 28.86 -7.32
CA VAL A 78 2.93 28.85 -7.80
C VAL A 78 2.18 30.08 -7.27
N LEU A 79 2.53 30.55 -6.08
CA LEU A 79 2.17 31.88 -5.57
C LEU A 79 3.46 32.70 -5.46
N ARG A 80 3.45 33.92 -6.00
CA ARG A 80 4.54 34.89 -5.83
C ARG A 80 4.42 35.60 -4.49
#